data_AF-A0A3B8Z955-F1
#
_entry.id   AF-A0A3B8Z955-F1
#
_cell.length_a   1.000
_cell.length_b   1.000
_cell.length_c   1.000
_cell.angle_alpha   90.00
_cell.angle_beta   90.00
_cell.angle_gamma   90.00
#
_symmetry.space_group_name_H-M   'P 1'
#
loop_
_entity.id
_entity.type
_entity.pdbx_description
1 polymer ?
#
loop_
_entity_poly.entity_id
_entity_poly.type
_entity_poly.pdbx_seq_one_letter_code
_entity_poly.pdbx_strand_id
1 'polypeptide(L)'
;METIYSKGLTRIIISSAFVASFSAGQSFLYAAEADQPAASFTANQATQGEVAYVAHCASCHGANLEGFGLVPSLSGTYFAERWGNKAVDLLAGDVRRMPPGAENTLGATAYTELLAYILYHNGISASEQALPERVSALNALVIPAEQLGNQNVTVANPLIYLTDGPISNSPRLQNLSPVTDNMLLNPPAGDWLNWRRTLDASGHSPLEQITKENVSNLQMAWGWSLPTGANMMTPIVHDGVLFAYSFGDVVQALDAATGELLWGFQRELEPGRVPDSKKGVAIYDNKLIIPTSDMHLIALDVKTGQPLWDHKVDIGDEDGHWFKSA
;
A
#
# COMPACT_ATOMS: atom_id res chain seq x y z
N MET A 1 -84.13 58.71 3.47
CA MET A 1 -84.52 58.02 4.72
C MET A 1 -83.24 57.46 5.30
N GLU A 2 -82.84 57.96 6.49
CA GLU A 2 -82.01 57.27 7.51
C GLU A 2 -80.61 56.75 7.10
N THR A 3 -79.49 56.84 7.82
CA THR A 3 -78.96 57.45 9.08
C THR A 3 -77.45 57.08 9.02
N ILE A 4 -76.49 58.01 9.17
CA ILE A 4 -75.77 58.38 10.42
C ILE A 4 -74.77 57.34 10.96
N TYR A 5 -73.48 57.77 11.00
CA TYR A 5 -72.43 57.56 12.04
C TYR A 5 -71.82 56.15 12.22
N SER A 6 -70.57 55.93 12.65
CA SER A 6 -69.42 56.76 13.06
C SER A 6 -68.29 55.83 13.57
N LYS A 7 -67.10 56.44 13.78
CA LYS A 7 -65.94 56.05 14.60
C LYS A 7 -64.85 55.35 13.79
N GLY A 8 -63.65 55.90 13.60
CA GLY A 8 -62.89 56.90 14.35
C GLY A 8 -61.57 56.26 14.78
N LEU A 9 -60.43 56.93 14.60
CA LEU A 9 -59.25 56.93 15.51
C LEU A 9 -58.02 57.57 14.85
N THR A 10 -57.85 58.84 15.17
CA THR A 10 -56.65 59.52 15.69
C THR A 10 -55.29 58.84 15.52
N ARG A 11 -54.41 59.51 14.76
CA ARG A 11 -52.95 59.30 14.73
C ARG A 11 -52.33 59.72 16.06
N ILE A 12 -51.58 58.81 16.68
CA ILE A 12 -50.67 59.11 17.80
C ILE A 12 -49.24 58.81 17.33
N ILE A 13 -48.40 59.84 17.44
CA ILE A 13 -46.95 59.81 17.21
C ILE A 13 -46.30 59.22 18.47
N ILE A 14 -45.49 58.17 18.35
CA ILE A 14 -44.68 57.64 19.45
C ILE A 14 -43.20 57.78 19.07
N SER A 15 -42.51 58.62 19.84
CA SER A 15 -41.06 58.83 19.83
C SER A 15 -40.28 57.54 20.08
N SER A 16 -39.25 57.32 19.27
CA SER A 16 -38.25 56.27 19.46
C SER A 16 -37.30 56.64 20.60
N ALA A 17 -37.38 55.92 21.71
CA ALA A 17 -36.36 55.93 22.76
C ALA A 17 -35.33 54.83 22.46
N PHE A 18 -34.08 55.23 22.26
CA PHE A 18 -32.93 54.33 22.09
C PHE A 18 -32.61 53.67 23.45
N VAL A 19 -32.76 52.35 23.54
CA VAL A 19 -32.26 51.56 24.68
C VAL A 19 -30.84 51.09 24.32
N ALA A 20 -29.84 51.62 25.01
CA ALA A 20 -28.46 51.15 24.90
C ALA A 20 -28.32 49.82 25.67
N SER A 21 -28.29 48.70 24.95
CA SER A 21 -27.94 47.40 25.51
C SER A 21 -26.43 47.29 25.67
N PHE A 22 -25.95 47.31 26.91
CA PHE A 22 -24.56 46.93 27.24
C PHE A 22 -24.42 45.42 27.08
N SER A 23 -23.83 44.96 25.97
CA SER A 23 -23.41 43.57 25.83
C SER A 23 -22.06 43.42 26.54
N ALA A 24 -22.03 42.71 27.67
CA ALA A 24 -20.78 42.23 28.25
C ALA A 24 -20.20 41.16 27.32
N GLY A 25 -19.22 41.55 26.50
CA GLY A 25 -18.47 40.61 25.67
C GLY A 25 -17.67 39.67 26.57
N GLN A 26 -18.12 38.42 26.69
CA GLN A 26 -17.29 37.36 27.25
C GLN A 26 -16.15 37.12 26.27
N SER A 27 -14.97 37.58 26.65
CA SER A 27 -13.74 37.27 25.95
C SER A 27 -13.40 35.82 26.26
N PHE A 28 -13.79 34.90 25.37
CA PHE A 28 -13.20 33.58 25.35
C PHE A 28 -11.74 33.74 24.94
N LEU A 29 -10.85 33.70 25.93
CA LEU A 29 -9.43 33.47 25.68
C LEU A 29 -9.32 32.05 25.11
N TYR A 30 -9.20 31.93 23.79
CA TYR A 30 -8.62 30.74 23.19
C TYR A 30 -7.18 30.67 23.71
N ALA A 31 -6.90 29.71 24.59
CA ALA A 31 -5.52 29.26 24.76
C ALA A 31 -5.09 28.73 23.40
N ALA A 32 -4.13 29.38 22.76
CA ALA A 32 -3.44 28.78 21.63
C ALA A 32 -2.84 27.47 22.15
N GLU A 33 -3.28 26.35 21.60
CA GLU A 33 -2.62 25.07 21.83
C GLU A 33 -1.18 25.27 21.34
N ALA A 34 -0.22 25.19 22.26
CA ALA A 34 1.18 25.41 21.93
C ALA A 34 1.60 24.30 20.98
N ASP A 35 1.82 24.66 19.72
CA ASP A 35 2.23 23.74 18.67
C ASP A 35 3.52 23.04 19.13
N GLN A 36 3.45 21.73 19.34
CA GLN A 36 4.62 20.97 19.79
C GLN A 36 5.68 20.99 18.68
N PRO A 37 6.97 21.15 19.01
CA PRO A 37 7.99 21.25 18.00
C PRO A 37 8.06 19.97 17.15
N ALA A 38 8.19 20.15 15.84
CA ALA A 38 8.33 19.04 14.92
C ALA A 38 9.66 18.29 15.15
N ALA A 39 9.62 16.97 14.94
CA ALA A 39 10.79 16.11 14.96
C ALA A 39 11.80 16.58 13.91
N SER A 40 13.07 16.63 14.32
CA SER A 40 14.20 16.98 13.45
C SER A 40 15.42 16.16 13.82
N PHE A 41 16.32 15.99 12.86
CA PHE A 41 17.55 15.21 13.00
C PHE A 41 18.62 15.72 12.04
N THR A 42 19.88 15.44 12.35
CA THR A 42 21.00 15.76 11.45
C THR A 42 21.16 14.72 10.34
N ALA A 43 21.71 15.14 9.20
CA ALA A 43 22.05 14.22 8.11
C ALA A 43 22.98 13.09 8.59
N ASN A 44 23.93 13.40 9.49
CA ASN A 44 24.80 12.38 10.07
C ASN A 44 24.02 11.35 10.91
N GLN A 45 23.01 11.76 11.68
CA GLN A 45 22.18 10.81 12.43
C GLN A 45 21.41 9.88 11.49
N ALA A 46 20.87 10.38 10.39
CA ALA A 46 20.20 9.55 9.40
C ALA A 46 21.17 8.57 8.72
N THR A 47 22.38 9.02 8.33
CA THR A 47 23.40 8.16 7.72
C THR A 47 23.92 7.08 8.68
N GLN A 48 24.22 7.42 9.94
CA GLN A 48 24.62 6.41 10.93
C GLN A 48 23.46 5.46 11.26
N GLY A 49 22.22 5.98 11.25
CA GLY A 49 21.02 5.19 11.43
C GLY A 49 20.80 4.15 10.35
N GLU A 50 21.09 4.48 9.09
CA GLU A 50 21.05 3.53 7.97
C GLU A 50 22.04 2.39 8.18
N VAL A 51 23.28 2.71 8.58
CA VAL A 51 24.31 1.69 8.89
C VAL A 51 23.85 0.77 10.01
N ALA A 52 23.31 1.33 11.10
CA ALA A 52 22.77 0.56 12.21
C ALA A 52 21.55 -0.29 11.80
N TYR A 53 20.68 0.25 10.94
CA TYR A 53 19.49 -0.43 10.45
C TYR A 53 19.85 -1.65 9.61
N VAL A 54 20.79 -1.51 8.67
CA VAL A 54 21.27 -2.62 7.85
C VAL A 54 21.88 -3.71 8.71
N ALA A 55 22.62 -3.34 9.76
CA ALA A 55 23.28 -4.29 10.65
C ALA A 55 22.32 -5.06 11.58
N HIS A 56 21.20 -4.45 12.01
CA HIS A 56 20.40 -4.96 13.12
C HIS A 56 18.91 -5.16 12.84
N CYS A 57 18.37 -4.56 11.78
CA CYS A 57 16.92 -4.50 11.54
C CYS A 57 16.50 -5.04 10.18
N ALA A 58 17.33 -4.87 9.15
CA ALA A 58 16.97 -5.16 7.76
C ALA A 58 16.61 -6.65 7.51
N SER A 59 17.19 -7.57 8.28
CA SER A 59 16.87 -9.01 8.17
C SER A 59 15.41 -9.35 8.45
N CYS A 60 14.70 -8.50 9.21
CA CYS A 60 13.29 -8.69 9.59
C CYS A 60 12.38 -7.61 8.99
N HIS A 61 12.85 -6.36 8.91
CA HIS A 61 12.05 -5.22 8.46
C HIS A 61 12.28 -4.83 6.99
N GLY A 62 13.11 -5.58 6.25
CA GLY A 62 13.39 -5.31 4.84
C GLY A 62 14.58 -4.39 4.62
N ALA A 63 15.09 -4.37 3.39
CA ALA A 63 16.23 -3.51 3.07
C ALA A 63 15.82 -2.03 3.01
N ASN A 64 14.53 -1.76 2.74
CA ASN A 64 13.92 -0.45 2.54
C ASN A 64 12.74 -0.23 3.52
N LEU A 65 12.77 -0.84 4.71
CA LEU A 65 11.73 -0.67 5.74
C LEU A 65 10.34 -1.17 5.31
N GLU A 66 10.26 -2.04 4.30
CA GLU A 66 9.00 -2.55 3.74
C GLU A 66 8.30 -3.57 4.64
N GLY A 67 9.04 -4.19 5.58
CA GLY A 67 8.55 -5.29 6.41
C GLY A 67 8.33 -6.59 5.63
N PHE A 68 8.10 -7.70 6.34
CA PHE A 68 7.78 -8.99 5.74
C PHE A 68 6.79 -9.78 6.59
N GLY A 69 5.72 -10.32 5.99
CA GLY A 69 4.78 -11.22 6.66
C GLY A 69 4.13 -10.59 7.89
N LEU A 70 4.49 -11.06 9.09
CA LEU A 70 3.99 -10.55 10.38
C LEU A 70 4.83 -9.39 10.95
N VAL A 71 5.98 -9.07 10.33
CA VAL A 71 6.85 -7.96 10.75
C VAL A 71 6.36 -6.69 10.06
N PRO A 72 5.92 -5.67 10.81
CA PRO A 72 5.30 -4.48 10.24
C PRO A 72 6.28 -3.69 9.36
N SER A 73 5.73 -3.07 8.31
CA SER A 73 6.43 -2.03 7.56
C SER A 73 6.80 -0.88 8.50
N LEU A 74 8.01 -0.33 8.33
CA LEU A 74 8.46 0.89 8.99
C LEU A 74 8.46 2.06 7.99
N SER A 75 7.81 1.91 6.84
CA SER A 75 7.76 2.91 5.77
C SER A 75 6.36 3.11 5.17
N GLY A 76 6.20 4.22 4.45
CA GLY A 76 5.05 4.50 3.59
C GLY A 76 3.77 4.84 4.34
N THR A 77 2.62 4.57 3.72
CA THR A 77 1.29 4.92 4.25
C THR A 77 1.02 4.31 5.61
N TYR A 78 1.41 3.04 5.84
CA TYR A 78 1.28 2.39 7.15
C TYR A 78 2.04 3.14 8.24
N PHE A 79 3.28 3.57 7.96
CA PHE A 79 4.07 4.37 8.89
C PHE A 79 3.40 5.72 9.15
N ALA A 80 2.97 6.41 8.09
CA ALA A 80 2.32 7.72 8.19
C ALA A 80 1.02 7.68 9.01
N GLU A 81 0.16 6.69 8.79
CA GLU A 81 -1.08 6.50 9.54
C GLU A 81 -0.82 6.13 11.01
N ARG A 82 0.19 5.29 11.25
CA ARG A 82 0.50 4.83 12.60
C ARG A 82 1.19 5.91 13.44
N TRP A 83 2.05 6.73 12.85
CA TRP A 83 2.99 7.59 13.58
C TRP A 83 2.84 9.08 13.31
N GLY A 84 2.18 9.47 12.22
CA GLY A 84 1.92 10.87 11.92
C GLY A 84 1.17 11.58 13.05
N ASN A 85 1.61 12.80 13.37
CA ASN A 85 1.10 13.66 14.44
C ASN A 85 1.20 13.04 15.86
N LYS A 86 1.98 11.97 16.03
CA LYS A 86 2.28 11.37 17.33
C LYS A 86 3.63 11.84 17.85
N ALA A 87 3.79 11.76 19.16
CA ALA A 87 5.07 12.02 19.81
C ALA A 87 6.13 10.97 19.41
N VAL A 88 7.37 11.42 19.22
CA VAL A 88 8.48 10.56 18.75
C VAL A 88 8.82 9.45 19.75
N ASP A 89 8.56 9.67 21.04
CA ASP A 89 8.81 8.67 22.08
C ASP A 89 7.99 7.39 21.92
N LEU A 90 6.79 7.45 21.32
CA LEU A 90 5.99 6.28 21.02
C LEU A 90 6.68 5.37 19.99
N LEU A 91 7.22 5.96 18.91
CA LEU A 91 8.03 5.22 17.94
C LEU A 91 9.33 4.70 18.59
N ALA A 92 9.99 5.54 19.39
CA ALA A 92 11.18 5.15 20.14
C ALA A 92 10.96 3.95 21.06
N GLY A 93 9.79 3.88 21.72
CA GLY A 93 9.38 2.78 22.57
C GLY A 93 9.20 1.47 21.78
N ASP A 94 8.65 1.53 20.57
CA ASP A 94 8.53 0.36 19.69
C ASP A 94 9.91 -0.11 19.20
N VAL A 95 10.75 0.81 18.72
CA VAL A 95 12.10 0.48 18.21
C VAL A 95 13.01 -0.10 19.31
N ARG A 96 12.92 0.40 20.55
CA ARG A 96 13.71 -0.11 21.68
C ARG A 96 13.33 -1.53 22.12
N ARG A 97 12.13 -2.00 21.77
CA ARG A 97 11.69 -3.38 22.00
C ARG A 97 12.16 -4.33 20.91
N MET A 98 12.98 -3.85 19.97
CA MET A 98 13.56 -4.65 18.90
C MET A 98 15.08 -4.84 19.07
N PRO A 99 15.59 -6.01 18.63
CA PRO A 99 14.82 -7.18 18.18
C PRO A 99 14.21 -7.95 19.37
N PRO A 100 13.14 -8.74 19.16
CA PRO A 100 12.52 -9.52 20.24
C PRO A 100 13.54 -10.44 20.92
N GLY A 101 13.61 -10.40 22.25
CA GLY A 101 14.58 -11.17 23.04
C GLY A 101 15.98 -10.52 23.16
N ALA A 102 16.20 -9.34 22.58
CA ALA A 102 17.39 -8.53 22.80
C ALA A 102 17.03 -7.03 22.91
N GLU A 103 15.98 -6.73 23.68
CA GLU A 103 15.46 -5.37 23.83
C GLU A 103 16.49 -4.44 24.47
N ASN A 104 16.52 -3.20 24.00
CA ASN A 104 17.31 -2.09 24.55
C ASN A 104 18.84 -2.37 24.64
N THR A 105 19.40 -3.09 23.67
CA THR A 105 20.81 -3.53 23.67
C THR A 105 21.77 -2.64 22.87
N LEU A 106 21.27 -1.83 21.91
CA LEU A 106 22.12 -1.06 20.98
C LEU A 106 22.67 0.27 21.56
N GLY A 107 22.20 0.69 22.74
CA GLY A 107 22.57 1.98 23.35
C GLY A 107 21.77 3.18 22.82
N ALA A 108 21.79 4.28 23.58
CA ALA A 108 20.91 5.43 23.34
C ALA A 108 21.20 6.13 22.01
N THR A 109 22.47 6.37 21.69
CA THR A 109 22.90 6.98 20.42
C THR A 109 22.40 6.20 19.22
N ALA A 110 22.65 4.87 19.18
CA ALA A 110 22.27 4.03 18.05
C ALA A 110 20.75 3.97 17.85
N TYR A 111 19.96 3.93 18.93
CA TYR A 111 18.50 4.00 18.83
C TYR A 111 18.01 5.34 18.28
N THR A 112 18.63 6.45 18.67
CA THR A 112 18.26 7.77 18.14
C THR A 112 18.67 7.96 16.68
N GLU A 113 19.81 7.41 16.27
CA GLU A 113 20.22 7.35 14.87
C GLU A 113 19.27 6.49 14.03
N LEU A 114 18.86 5.31 14.53
CA LEU A 114 17.83 4.48 13.90
C LEU A 114 16.51 5.25 13.70
N LEU A 115 16.06 6.01 14.69
CA LEU A 115 14.87 6.86 14.57
C LEU A 115 15.04 7.94 13.49
N ALA A 116 16.21 8.60 13.45
CA ALA A 116 16.50 9.58 12.41
C ALA A 116 16.44 8.97 11.00
N TYR A 117 17.00 7.78 10.81
CA TYR A 117 16.94 7.07 9.54
C TYR A 117 15.51 6.68 9.14
N ILE A 118 14.71 6.14 10.07
CA ILE A 118 13.31 5.79 9.81
C ILE A 118 12.50 7.04 9.42
N LEU A 119 12.68 8.16 10.12
CA LEU A 119 12.00 9.42 9.80
C LEU A 119 12.45 9.97 8.43
N TYR A 120 13.75 9.91 8.14
CA TYR A 120 14.32 10.30 6.84
C TYR A 120 13.76 9.49 5.69
N HIS A 121 13.74 8.16 5.82
CA HIS A 121 13.20 7.24 4.82
C HIS A 121 11.70 7.46 4.57
N ASN A 122 10.99 8.11 5.49
CA ASN A 122 9.57 8.44 5.36
C ASN A 122 9.31 9.88 4.89
N GLY A 123 10.33 10.64 4.52
CA GLY A 123 10.20 11.96 3.86
C GLY A 123 10.49 13.16 4.75
N ILE A 124 10.80 12.97 6.04
CA ILE A 124 11.22 14.09 6.90
C ILE A 124 12.62 14.54 6.46
N SER A 125 12.78 15.83 6.20
CA SER A 125 14.06 16.38 5.76
C SER A 125 15.02 16.56 6.94
N ALA A 126 16.30 16.27 6.70
CA ALA A 126 17.35 16.56 7.69
C ALA A 126 17.46 18.07 7.96
N SER A 127 17.88 18.41 9.18
CA SER A 127 18.16 19.78 9.62
C SER A 127 19.48 19.84 10.40
N GLU A 128 19.85 21.03 10.88
CA GLU A 128 21.02 21.20 11.77
C GLU A 128 20.73 20.78 13.21
N GLN A 129 19.46 20.54 13.57
CA GLN A 129 19.07 20.18 14.93
C GLN A 129 19.04 18.65 15.07
N ALA A 130 19.78 18.15 16.06
CA ALA A 130 19.85 16.73 16.33
C ALA A 130 18.60 16.21 17.06
N LEU A 131 18.19 14.99 16.71
CA LEU A 131 17.22 14.24 17.49
C LEU A 131 17.86 13.89 18.85
N PRO A 132 17.21 14.15 19.99
CA PRO A 132 17.83 13.93 21.29
C PRO A 132 17.91 12.45 21.67
N GLU A 133 18.94 12.06 22.42
CA GLU A 133 19.15 10.66 22.86
C GLU A 133 18.25 10.25 24.04
N ARG A 134 17.77 11.23 24.82
CA ARG A 134 16.94 10.97 26.00
C ARG A 134 15.49 10.80 25.59
N VAL A 135 14.88 9.66 25.94
CA VAL A 135 13.46 9.36 25.65
C VAL A 135 12.52 10.46 26.16
N SER A 136 12.79 11.02 27.34
CA SER A 136 11.96 12.10 27.89
C SER A 136 11.96 13.37 27.02
N ALA A 137 13.03 13.63 26.26
CA ALA A 137 13.09 14.74 25.32
C ALA A 137 12.39 14.42 23.99
N LEU A 138 12.25 13.14 23.63
CA LEU A 138 11.52 12.72 22.43
C LEU A 138 10.00 12.91 22.56
N ASN A 139 9.46 12.84 23.78
CA ASN A 139 8.02 13.09 24.04
C ASN A 139 7.61 14.54 23.71
N ALA A 140 8.56 15.48 23.73
CA ALA A 140 8.29 16.87 23.36
C ALA A 140 8.31 17.11 21.84
N LEU A 141 8.62 16.10 21.02
CA LEU A 141 8.73 16.22 19.57
C LEU A 141 7.59 15.45 18.89
N VAL A 142 6.97 16.05 17.87
CA VAL A 142 5.90 15.44 17.09
C VAL A 142 6.40 15.06 15.70
N ILE A 143 6.00 13.89 15.20
CA ILE A 143 6.30 13.47 13.83
C ILE A 143 5.36 14.23 12.88
N PRO A 144 5.86 15.16 12.03
CA PRO A 144 5.02 16.01 11.18
C PRO A 144 4.37 15.19 10.06
N ALA A 145 3.08 14.84 10.21
CA ALA A 145 2.38 13.96 9.26
C ALA A 145 2.34 14.54 7.84
N GLU A 146 2.32 15.86 7.71
CA GLU A 146 2.32 16.59 6.44
C GLU A 146 3.62 16.44 5.64
N GLN A 147 4.73 16.08 6.30
CA GLN A 147 6.00 15.77 5.63
C GLN A 147 6.11 14.29 5.27
N LEU A 148 5.31 13.43 5.91
CA LEU A 148 5.34 12.00 5.63
C LEU A 148 4.73 11.72 4.25
N GLY A 149 5.40 10.89 3.45
CA GLY A 149 4.93 10.52 2.11
C GLY A 149 5.11 11.60 1.04
N ASN A 150 5.67 12.77 1.39
CA ASN A 150 6.02 13.83 0.45
C ASN A 150 7.51 13.73 0.10
N GLN A 151 7.81 13.38 -1.16
CA GLN A 151 9.11 13.26 -1.85
C GLN A 151 9.61 11.83 -2.07
N ASN A 152 9.73 11.50 -3.36
CA ASN A 152 10.74 10.73 -4.10
C ASN A 152 11.90 10.12 -3.28
N VAL A 153 11.62 9.28 -2.28
CA VAL A 153 12.53 8.19 -1.99
C VAL A 153 12.34 7.21 -3.14
N THR A 154 13.38 7.04 -3.97
CA THR A 154 13.49 5.88 -4.84
C THR A 154 13.58 4.65 -3.94
N VAL A 155 12.44 4.23 -3.39
CA VAL A 155 12.28 2.91 -2.81
C VAL A 155 12.53 1.94 -3.96
N ALA A 156 13.49 1.04 -3.82
CA ALA A 156 13.78 0.05 -4.87
C ALA A 156 12.59 -0.90 -5.13
N ASN A 157 11.53 -0.83 -4.33
CA ASN A 157 10.16 -1.16 -4.71
C ASN A 157 9.20 -0.66 -3.60
N PRO A 158 8.46 0.45 -3.78
CA PRO A 158 7.11 0.42 -3.24
C PRO A 158 6.44 -0.81 -3.85
N LEU A 159 5.52 -1.49 -3.18
CA LEU A 159 4.72 -2.49 -3.88
C LEU A 159 3.84 -1.76 -4.88
N ILE A 160 4.36 -1.57 -6.09
CA ILE A 160 3.68 -0.91 -7.19
C ILE A 160 2.63 -1.90 -7.66
N TYR A 161 1.40 -1.67 -7.22
CA TYR A 161 0.25 -2.47 -7.61
C TYR A 161 -0.41 -1.96 -8.87
N LEU A 162 -0.28 -0.67 -9.17
CA LEU A 162 -0.87 -0.05 -10.35
C LEU A 162 0.20 0.71 -11.13
N THR A 163 0.33 0.38 -12.41
CA THR A 163 1.23 1.03 -13.37
C THR A 163 0.44 1.43 -14.60
N ASP A 164 0.74 2.57 -15.20
CA ASP A 164 0.14 2.98 -16.47
C ASP A 164 0.89 2.34 -17.66
N GLY A 165 0.96 1.00 -17.67
CA GLY A 165 1.75 0.24 -18.64
C GLY A 165 3.08 -0.30 -18.09
N PRO A 166 3.96 -0.81 -18.98
CA PRO A 166 5.26 -1.35 -18.59
C PRO A 166 6.14 -0.32 -17.90
N ILE A 167 6.74 -0.70 -16.77
CA ILE A 167 7.71 0.14 -16.05
C ILE A 167 9.16 -0.14 -16.46
N SER A 168 9.39 -1.21 -17.22
CA SER A 168 10.68 -1.52 -17.81
C SER A 168 10.56 -1.96 -19.28
N ASN A 169 11.61 -1.66 -20.07
CA ASN A 169 11.72 -2.10 -21.46
C ASN A 169 12.26 -3.54 -21.54
N SER A 170 11.63 -4.47 -20.82
CA SER A 170 12.10 -5.84 -20.72
C SER A 170 11.96 -6.59 -22.06
N PRO A 171 12.99 -7.32 -22.51
CA PRO A 171 12.89 -8.24 -23.63
C PRO A 171 11.80 -9.30 -23.43
N ARG A 172 11.42 -9.61 -22.18
CA ARG A 172 10.33 -10.55 -21.89
C ARG A 172 9.01 -10.09 -22.47
N LEU A 173 8.61 -8.84 -22.22
CA LEU A 173 7.36 -8.30 -22.73
C LEU A 173 7.38 -8.17 -24.26
N GLN A 174 8.53 -7.80 -24.83
CA GLN A 174 8.69 -7.66 -26.27
C GLN A 174 8.50 -9.00 -26.98
N ASN A 175 9.10 -10.06 -26.44
CA ASN A 175 9.08 -11.40 -27.03
C ASN A 175 7.90 -12.26 -26.58
N LEU A 176 7.09 -11.79 -25.62
CA LEU A 176 5.90 -12.51 -25.17
C LEU A 176 4.96 -12.76 -26.34
N SER A 177 4.75 -14.04 -26.65
CA SER A 177 3.94 -14.49 -27.77
C SER A 177 2.45 -14.59 -27.40
N PRO A 178 1.53 -14.48 -28.38
CA PRO A 178 0.12 -14.72 -28.12
C PRO A 178 -0.15 -16.20 -27.84
N VAL A 179 -0.90 -16.50 -26.78
CA VAL A 179 -1.26 -17.88 -26.43
C VAL A 179 -2.32 -18.41 -27.40
N THR A 180 -2.03 -19.55 -28.04
CA THR A 180 -2.95 -20.20 -28.99
C THR A 180 -3.73 -21.35 -28.36
N ASP A 181 -4.82 -21.77 -29.00
CA ASP A 181 -5.57 -22.98 -28.60
C ASP A 181 -4.68 -24.22 -28.53
N ASN A 182 -3.76 -24.38 -29.48
CA ASN A 182 -2.83 -25.52 -29.47
C ASN A 182 -1.90 -25.48 -28.26
N MET A 183 -1.46 -24.29 -27.82
CA MET A 183 -0.64 -24.15 -26.61
C MET A 183 -1.43 -24.46 -25.35
N LEU A 184 -2.71 -24.12 -25.27
CA LEU A 184 -3.56 -24.50 -24.14
C LEU A 184 -3.78 -26.02 -24.06
N LEU A 185 -3.94 -26.68 -25.22
CA LEU A 185 -4.09 -28.13 -25.30
C LEU A 185 -2.76 -28.86 -25.04
N ASN A 186 -1.65 -28.31 -25.54
CA ASN A 186 -0.31 -28.90 -25.51
C ASN A 186 0.72 -27.84 -25.06
N PRO A 187 0.75 -27.48 -23.77
CA PRO A 187 1.60 -26.40 -23.29
C PRO A 187 3.08 -26.75 -23.44
N PRO A 188 3.94 -25.80 -23.87
CA PRO A 188 5.38 -25.96 -23.82
C PRO A 188 5.86 -26.44 -22.45
N ALA A 189 6.96 -27.19 -22.41
CA ALA A 189 7.47 -27.77 -21.17
C ALA A 189 7.83 -26.71 -20.12
N GLY A 190 8.35 -25.56 -20.56
CA GLY A 190 8.73 -24.44 -19.71
C GLY A 190 7.58 -23.53 -19.27
N ASP A 191 6.37 -23.74 -19.80
CA ASP A 191 5.22 -22.88 -19.53
C ASP A 191 4.22 -23.53 -18.58
N TRP A 192 3.48 -22.67 -17.87
CA TRP A 192 2.38 -23.00 -16.98
C TRP A 192 1.18 -22.11 -17.31
N LEU A 193 0.42 -22.48 -18.34
CA LEU A 193 -0.63 -21.63 -18.94
C LEU A 193 -2.02 -21.75 -18.29
N ASN A 194 -2.18 -22.65 -17.34
CA ASN A 194 -3.44 -22.95 -16.67
C ASN A 194 -3.17 -23.25 -15.20
N TRP A 195 -4.15 -23.10 -14.30
CA TRP A 195 -4.06 -23.41 -12.87
C TRP A 195 -3.30 -24.70 -12.54
N ARG A 196 -3.54 -25.76 -13.32
CA ARG A 196 -2.90 -27.08 -13.12
C ARG A 196 -2.00 -27.48 -14.29
N ARG A 197 -1.46 -26.48 -15.00
CA ARG A 197 -0.65 -26.55 -16.22
C ARG A 197 -1.38 -27.10 -17.44
N THR A 198 -1.89 -28.33 -17.36
CA THR A 198 -2.59 -29.04 -18.45
C THR A 198 -4.08 -29.17 -18.15
N LEU A 199 -4.90 -29.32 -19.19
CA LEU A 199 -6.37 -29.40 -19.06
C LEU A 199 -6.87 -30.64 -18.30
N ASP A 200 -6.08 -31.70 -18.23
CA ASP A 200 -6.35 -32.88 -17.40
C ASP A 200 -6.12 -32.62 -15.89
N ALA A 201 -5.69 -31.40 -15.53
CA ALA A 201 -5.50 -30.89 -14.19
C ALA A 201 -4.47 -31.65 -13.33
N SER A 202 -3.52 -32.35 -13.96
CA SER A 202 -2.49 -33.13 -13.28
C SER A 202 -1.62 -32.30 -12.32
N GLY A 203 -1.34 -31.04 -12.66
CA GLY A 203 -0.38 -30.19 -11.96
C GLY A 203 1.05 -30.72 -12.00
N HIS A 204 1.40 -31.43 -13.08
CA HIS A 204 2.72 -32.01 -13.29
C HIS A 204 3.55 -31.15 -14.25
N SER A 205 4.77 -30.79 -13.84
CA SER A 205 5.79 -30.22 -14.73
C SER A 205 6.66 -31.33 -15.32
N PRO A 206 6.89 -31.37 -16.65
CA PRO A 206 7.73 -32.35 -17.31
C PRO A 206 9.23 -31.97 -17.28
N LEU A 207 9.61 -30.87 -16.60
CA LEU A 207 11.00 -30.45 -16.48
C LEU A 207 11.78 -31.36 -15.53
N GLU A 208 12.99 -31.74 -15.92
CA GLU A 208 13.79 -32.75 -15.21
C GLU A 208 15.11 -32.21 -14.63
N GLN A 209 15.35 -30.88 -14.69
CA GLN A 209 16.59 -30.29 -14.17
C GLN A 209 16.73 -30.48 -12.66
N ILE A 210 15.63 -30.35 -11.91
CA ILE A 210 15.57 -30.59 -10.47
C ILE A 210 15.12 -32.03 -10.25
N THR A 211 15.97 -32.80 -9.57
CA THR A 211 15.83 -34.25 -9.37
C THR A 211 15.93 -34.59 -7.89
N LYS A 212 15.64 -35.85 -7.53
CA LYS A 212 15.77 -36.32 -6.13
C LYS A 212 17.21 -36.24 -5.64
N GLU A 213 18.16 -36.32 -6.56
CA GLU A 213 19.60 -36.33 -6.30
C GLU A 213 20.16 -34.92 -6.05
N ASN A 214 19.51 -33.86 -6.55
CA ASN A 214 20.03 -32.48 -6.45
C ASN A 214 19.11 -31.47 -5.75
N VAL A 215 17.86 -31.83 -5.41
CA VAL A 215 16.89 -30.93 -4.78
C VAL A 215 17.38 -30.32 -3.46
N SER A 216 18.25 -31.03 -2.74
CA SER A 216 18.87 -30.53 -1.50
C SER A 216 19.77 -29.32 -1.70
N ASN A 217 20.18 -29.03 -2.94
CA ASN A 217 21.06 -27.92 -3.28
C ASN A 217 20.28 -26.66 -3.70
N LEU A 218 18.94 -26.68 -3.63
CA LEU A 218 18.13 -25.51 -3.96
C LEU A 218 18.45 -24.34 -3.05
N GLN A 219 18.51 -23.16 -3.65
CA GLN A 219 18.65 -21.88 -2.98
C GLN A 219 17.55 -20.94 -3.47
N MET A 220 17.23 -19.95 -2.64
CA MET A 220 16.32 -18.87 -3.05
C MET A 220 16.97 -18.11 -4.20
N ALA A 221 16.30 -18.10 -5.37
CA ALA A 221 16.75 -17.30 -6.52
C ALA A 221 16.35 -15.82 -6.33
N TRP A 222 15.09 -15.59 -5.96
CA TRP A 222 14.52 -14.28 -5.64
C TRP A 222 13.24 -14.47 -4.82
N GLY A 223 12.75 -13.37 -4.24
CA GLY A 223 11.46 -13.32 -3.55
C GLY A 223 10.70 -12.04 -3.93
N TRP A 224 9.37 -12.10 -3.90
CA TRP A 224 8.49 -10.97 -4.19
C TRP A 224 7.37 -10.90 -3.15
N SER A 225 7.16 -9.72 -2.58
CA SER A 225 6.11 -9.50 -1.59
C SER A 225 4.76 -9.30 -2.28
N LEU A 226 3.73 -9.98 -1.78
CA LEU A 226 2.35 -9.86 -2.26
C LEU A 226 1.53 -8.94 -1.37
N PRO A 227 0.42 -8.36 -1.87
CA PRO A 227 -0.53 -7.63 -1.05
C PRO A 227 -0.96 -8.40 0.20
N THR A 228 -1.09 -7.70 1.32
CA THR A 228 -1.53 -8.26 2.59
C THR A 228 -2.94 -8.84 2.47
N GLY A 229 -3.08 -10.14 2.78
CA GLY A 229 -4.35 -10.84 2.79
C GLY A 229 -4.19 -12.31 2.42
N ALA A 230 -5.31 -13.00 2.22
CA ALA A 230 -5.30 -14.41 1.84
C ALA A 230 -4.88 -14.59 0.38
N ASN A 231 -3.60 -14.95 0.17
CA ASN A 231 -3.05 -15.26 -1.14
C ASN A 231 -3.06 -16.77 -1.36
N MET A 232 -3.90 -17.24 -2.29
CA MET A 232 -4.08 -18.66 -2.62
C MET A 232 -3.76 -18.95 -4.09
N MET A 233 -3.08 -18.03 -4.76
CA MET A 233 -2.91 -18.08 -6.19
C MET A 233 -1.99 -19.23 -6.63
N THR A 234 -2.21 -19.72 -7.84
CA THR A 234 -1.17 -20.36 -8.64
C THR A 234 -0.76 -19.37 -9.72
N PRO A 235 0.50 -18.89 -9.73
CA PRO A 235 1.00 -18.07 -10.81
C PRO A 235 0.93 -18.83 -12.13
N ILE A 236 0.64 -18.12 -13.22
CA ILE A 236 0.84 -18.65 -14.57
C ILE A 236 2.14 -18.10 -15.14
N VAL A 237 2.81 -18.88 -15.98
CA VAL A 237 4.09 -18.51 -16.58
C VAL A 237 4.05 -18.78 -18.08
N HIS A 238 4.40 -17.78 -18.88
CA HIS A 238 4.49 -17.88 -20.33
C HIS A 238 5.67 -17.06 -20.86
N ASP A 239 6.54 -17.67 -21.69
CA ASP A 239 7.73 -17.04 -22.27
C ASP A 239 8.66 -16.37 -21.22
N GLY A 240 8.63 -16.87 -19.99
CA GLY A 240 9.39 -16.35 -18.86
C GLY A 240 8.80 -15.08 -18.22
N VAL A 241 7.57 -14.69 -18.54
CA VAL A 241 6.78 -13.75 -17.74
C VAL A 241 5.92 -14.54 -16.76
N LEU A 242 6.01 -14.21 -15.48
CA LEU A 242 5.17 -14.74 -14.42
C LEU A 242 4.05 -13.74 -14.11
N PHE A 243 2.81 -14.21 -14.12
CA PHE A 243 1.65 -13.40 -13.73
C PHE A 243 1.09 -13.88 -12.39
N ALA A 244 1.05 -12.96 -11.44
CA ALA A 244 0.61 -13.20 -10.08
C ALA A 244 -0.69 -12.43 -9.82
N TYR A 245 -1.79 -13.13 -9.52
CA TYR A 245 -3.07 -12.51 -9.13
C TYR A 245 -3.42 -12.72 -7.67
N SER A 246 -3.29 -11.64 -6.91
CA SER A 246 -3.24 -11.60 -5.46
C SER A 246 -4.49 -11.03 -4.81
N PHE A 247 -4.54 -11.14 -3.49
CA PHE A 247 -5.53 -10.46 -2.66
C PHE A 247 -5.64 -8.97 -3.02
N GLY A 248 -6.85 -8.41 -2.93
CA GLY A 248 -7.08 -7.00 -3.26
C GLY A 248 -7.23 -6.72 -4.76
N ASP A 249 -7.48 -7.74 -5.57
CA ASP A 249 -7.60 -7.64 -7.03
C ASP A 249 -6.35 -7.05 -7.71
N VAL A 250 -5.18 -7.47 -7.24
CA VAL A 250 -3.88 -7.02 -7.74
C VAL A 250 -3.29 -8.07 -8.68
N VAL A 251 -3.00 -7.69 -9.91
CA VAL A 251 -2.23 -8.49 -10.87
C VAL A 251 -0.86 -7.88 -11.05
N GLN A 252 0.20 -8.69 -10.94
CA GLN A 252 1.57 -8.25 -11.22
C GLN A 252 2.21 -9.18 -12.25
N ALA A 253 2.84 -8.59 -13.26
CA ALA A 253 3.71 -9.31 -14.19
C ALA A 253 5.17 -9.12 -13.79
N LEU A 254 5.90 -10.23 -13.68
CA LEU A 254 7.27 -10.28 -13.22
C LEU A 254 8.12 -11.03 -14.27
N ASP A 255 9.39 -10.66 -14.45
CA ASP A 255 10.34 -11.55 -15.10
C ASP A 255 10.56 -12.77 -14.19
N ALA A 256 10.18 -13.96 -14.67
CA ALA A 256 10.20 -15.19 -13.88
C ALA A 256 11.62 -15.60 -13.45
N ALA A 257 12.66 -15.16 -14.15
CA ALA A 257 14.04 -15.48 -13.84
C ALA A 257 14.65 -14.53 -12.81
N THR A 258 14.26 -13.24 -12.81
CA THR A 258 14.91 -12.20 -11.98
C THR A 258 14.03 -11.67 -10.85
N GLY A 259 12.71 -11.82 -10.95
CA GLY A 259 11.76 -11.19 -10.04
C GLY A 259 11.54 -9.69 -10.30
N GLU A 260 12.03 -9.15 -11.42
CA GLU A 260 11.81 -7.76 -11.82
C GLU A 260 10.33 -7.52 -12.15
N LEU A 261 9.72 -6.50 -11.53
CA LEU A 261 8.36 -6.07 -11.87
C LEU A 261 8.33 -5.43 -13.25
N LEU A 262 7.45 -5.94 -14.11
CA LEU A 262 7.27 -5.51 -15.49
C LEU A 262 6.10 -4.53 -15.61
N TRP A 263 4.97 -4.84 -14.96
CA TRP A 263 3.80 -3.98 -14.80
C TRP A 263 2.93 -4.48 -13.64
N GLY A 264 2.07 -3.61 -13.11
CA GLY A 264 1.05 -3.91 -12.10
C GLY A 264 -0.33 -3.36 -12.48
N PHE A 265 -1.38 -4.11 -12.17
CA PHE A 265 -2.77 -3.67 -12.22
C PHE A 265 -3.42 -3.86 -10.85
N GLN A 266 -4.21 -2.88 -10.41
CA GLN A 266 -5.06 -2.99 -9.23
C GLN A 266 -6.45 -2.49 -9.54
N ARG A 267 -7.46 -3.33 -9.30
CA ARG A 267 -8.86 -2.90 -9.41
C ARG A 267 -9.21 -2.00 -8.23
N GLU A 268 -9.73 -0.81 -8.55
CA GLU A 268 -10.43 0.02 -7.56
C GLU A 268 -11.80 -0.61 -7.25
N LEU A 269 -12.03 -0.91 -5.97
CA LEU A 269 -13.28 -1.51 -5.52
C LEU A 269 -14.21 -0.45 -4.96
N GLU A 270 -15.50 -0.63 -5.21
CA GLU A 270 -16.54 0.23 -4.65
C GLU A 270 -16.48 0.27 -3.11
N PRO A 271 -16.77 1.42 -2.48
CA PRO A 271 -16.75 1.56 -1.03
C PRO A 271 -17.57 0.49 -0.31
N GLY A 272 -16.95 -0.17 0.68
CA GLY A 272 -17.59 -1.24 1.45
C GLY A 272 -17.50 -2.63 0.81
N ARG A 273 -16.98 -2.76 -0.42
CA ARG A 273 -16.67 -4.08 -1.00
C ARG A 273 -15.41 -4.64 -0.38
N VAL A 274 -15.55 -5.79 0.28
CA VAL A 274 -14.42 -6.51 0.87
C VAL A 274 -13.72 -7.33 -0.22
N PRO A 275 -12.39 -7.20 -0.40
CA PRO A 275 -11.66 -8.05 -1.33
C PRO A 275 -11.63 -9.51 -0.88
N ASP A 276 -11.66 -10.43 -1.83
CA ASP A 276 -11.48 -11.87 -1.57
C ASP A 276 -10.11 -12.38 -2.04
N SER A 277 -9.72 -13.52 -1.48
CA SER A 277 -8.66 -14.39 -1.97
C SER A 277 -8.79 -14.73 -3.45
N LYS A 278 -7.65 -14.71 -4.15
CA LYS A 278 -7.53 -15.06 -5.57
C LYS A 278 -6.71 -16.32 -5.75
N LYS A 279 -7.09 -17.11 -6.76
CA LYS A 279 -6.58 -18.47 -7.00
C LYS A 279 -5.89 -18.61 -8.37
N GLY A 280 -6.32 -17.88 -9.39
CA GLY A 280 -5.67 -17.92 -10.70
C GLY A 280 -6.21 -16.88 -11.68
N VAL A 281 -5.52 -16.77 -12.81
CA VAL A 281 -5.95 -16.01 -14.00
C VAL A 281 -5.99 -16.95 -15.19
N ALA A 282 -6.79 -16.62 -16.19
CA ALA A 282 -6.73 -17.29 -17.49
C ALA A 282 -5.88 -16.45 -18.46
N ILE A 283 -5.17 -17.10 -19.38
CA ILE A 283 -4.42 -16.45 -20.46
C ILE A 283 -4.86 -17.00 -21.81
N TYR A 284 -5.13 -16.11 -22.76
CA TYR A 284 -5.44 -16.48 -24.15
C TYR A 284 -5.12 -15.32 -25.09
N ASP A 285 -4.54 -15.63 -26.26
CA ASP A 285 -4.05 -14.62 -27.20
C ASP A 285 -3.14 -13.62 -26.45
N ASN A 286 -3.42 -12.32 -26.51
CA ASN A 286 -2.68 -11.28 -25.80
C ASN A 286 -3.38 -10.82 -24.52
N LYS A 287 -4.18 -11.68 -23.88
CA LYS A 287 -5.09 -11.29 -22.80
C LYS A 287 -4.90 -12.13 -21.55
N LEU A 288 -4.85 -11.46 -20.40
CA LEU A 288 -5.16 -12.06 -19.11
C LEU A 288 -6.60 -11.79 -18.76
N ILE A 289 -7.35 -12.82 -18.39
CA ILE A 289 -8.75 -12.70 -17.99
C ILE A 289 -8.83 -12.97 -16.50
N ILE A 290 -9.35 -11.99 -15.75
CA ILE A 290 -9.42 -12.02 -14.30
C ILE A 290 -10.86 -11.75 -13.82
N PRO A 291 -11.34 -12.48 -12.80
CA PRO A 291 -12.57 -12.13 -12.13
C PRO A 291 -12.34 -11.33 -10.84
N THR A 292 -12.95 -10.17 -10.75
CA THR A 292 -12.74 -9.24 -9.64
C THR A 292 -13.65 -9.51 -8.44
N SER A 293 -13.33 -8.90 -7.29
CA SER A 293 -14.14 -9.04 -6.09
C SER A 293 -15.52 -8.39 -6.23
N ASP A 294 -15.70 -7.40 -7.09
CA ASP A 294 -16.96 -6.69 -7.35
C ASP A 294 -17.82 -7.30 -8.49
N MET A 295 -17.54 -8.56 -8.87
CA MET A 295 -18.29 -9.34 -9.86
C MET A 295 -18.12 -8.86 -11.31
N HIS A 296 -16.93 -8.42 -11.67
CA HIS A 296 -16.57 -8.14 -13.05
C HIS A 296 -15.64 -9.22 -13.59
N LEU A 297 -15.73 -9.47 -14.89
CA LEU A 297 -14.64 -10.05 -15.66
C LEU A 297 -13.90 -8.92 -16.34
N ILE A 298 -12.58 -8.94 -16.26
CA ILE A 298 -11.71 -7.95 -16.92
C ILE A 298 -10.72 -8.71 -17.79
N ALA A 299 -10.51 -8.24 -19.02
CA ALA A 299 -9.33 -8.61 -19.78
C ALA A 299 -8.28 -7.52 -19.68
N LEU A 300 -7.08 -7.89 -19.29
CA LEU A 300 -5.89 -7.06 -19.35
C LEU A 300 -5.03 -7.46 -20.54
N ASP A 301 -4.41 -6.49 -21.20
CA ASP A 301 -3.35 -6.76 -22.17
C ASP A 301 -2.12 -7.36 -21.45
N VAL A 302 -1.65 -8.54 -21.90
CA VAL A 302 -0.57 -9.28 -21.22
C VAL A 302 0.75 -8.51 -21.18
N LYS A 303 0.97 -7.58 -22.11
CA LYS A 303 2.23 -6.84 -22.21
C LYS A 303 2.24 -5.60 -21.35
N THR A 304 1.08 -4.98 -21.12
CA THR A 304 0.97 -3.67 -20.48
C THR A 304 0.21 -3.67 -19.16
N GLY A 305 -0.62 -4.68 -18.89
CA GLY A 305 -1.52 -4.69 -17.73
C GLY A 305 -2.73 -3.78 -17.87
N GLN A 306 -2.90 -3.11 -19.02
CA GLN A 306 -4.01 -2.19 -19.26
C GLN A 306 -5.31 -2.95 -19.56
N PRO A 307 -6.47 -2.48 -19.05
CA PRO A 307 -7.75 -3.10 -19.36
C PRO A 307 -8.11 -2.92 -20.84
N LEU A 308 -8.40 -4.02 -21.50
CA LEU A 308 -8.94 -4.08 -22.86
C LEU A 308 -10.46 -4.03 -22.86
N TRP A 309 -11.08 -4.66 -21.85
CA TRP A 309 -12.51 -4.59 -21.59
C TRP A 309 -12.80 -4.92 -20.13
N ASP A 310 -13.93 -4.42 -19.66
CA ASP A 310 -14.49 -4.67 -18.34
C ASP A 310 -15.98 -5.02 -18.50
N HIS A 311 -16.40 -6.16 -17.97
CA HIS A 311 -17.76 -6.65 -18.06
C HIS A 311 -18.29 -7.05 -16.69
N LYS A 312 -19.26 -6.29 -16.18
CA LYS A 312 -20.01 -6.65 -14.98
C LYS A 312 -20.87 -7.88 -15.24
N VAL A 313 -20.77 -8.87 -14.37
CA VAL A 313 -21.63 -10.05 -14.38
C VAL A 313 -22.92 -9.74 -13.63
N ASP A 314 -24.04 -9.96 -14.31
CA ASP A 314 -25.37 -9.82 -13.71
C ASP A 314 -25.64 -10.99 -12.76
N ILE A 315 -25.83 -10.65 -11.48
CA ILE A 315 -26.16 -11.60 -10.41
C ILE A 315 -27.61 -11.44 -9.93
N GLY A 316 -28.43 -10.64 -10.63
CA GLY A 316 -29.77 -10.28 -10.19
C GLY A 316 -29.77 -9.57 -8.84
N ASP A 317 -30.74 -9.92 -8.00
CA ASP A 317 -30.90 -9.39 -6.64
C ASP A 317 -30.18 -10.24 -5.57
N GLU A 318 -29.28 -11.14 -5.98
CA GLU A 318 -28.62 -12.07 -5.07
C GLU A 318 -27.34 -11.47 -4.46
N ASP A 319 -27.39 -11.21 -3.16
CA ASP A 319 -26.21 -10.84 -2.36
C ASP A 319 -25.50 -12.10 -1.85
N GLY A 320 -24.20 -12.24 -2.14
CA GLY A 320 -23.38 -13.33 -1.62
C GLY A 320 -22.55 -14.09 -2.65
N HIS A 321 -22.55 -13.68 -3.92
CA HIS A 321 -21.70 -14.29 -4.94
C HIS A 321 -20.24 -13.85 -4.83
N TRP A 322 -19.35 -14.82 -5.02
CA TRP A 322 -17.92 -14.63 -5.10
C TRP A 322 -17.35 -15.36 -6.31
N PHE A 323 -16.39 -14.74 -6.98
CA PHE A 323 -15.55 -15.42 -7.95
C PHE A 323 -14.37 -16.04 -7.22
N LYS A 324 -14.25 -17.36 -7.32
CA LYS A 324 -13.03 -18.10 -6.96
C LYS A 324 -12.47 -18.67 -8.26
N SER A 325 -11.69 -17.90 -9.02
CA SER A 325 -11.06 -18.39 -10.25
C SER A 325 -10.08 -19.51 -9.94
N ALA A 326 -10.34 -20.74 -10.38
CA ALA A 326 -9.32 -21.78 -10.42
C ALA A 326 -8.76 -21.80 -11.84
#